data_AF-A0AAU8XSW1-F1
#
_entry.id   AF-A0AAU8XSW1-F1
#
_cell.length_a   1.000
_cell.length_b   1.000
_cell.length_c   1.000
_cell.angle_alpha   90.00
_cell.angle_beta   90.00
_cell.angle_gamma   90.00
#
_symmetry.space_group_name_H-M   'P 1'
#
loop_
_entity.id
_entity.type
_entity.pdbx_description
1 polymer ?
#
loop_
_entity_poly.entity_id
_entity_poly.type
_entity_poly.pdbx_seq_one_letter_code
_entity_poly.pdbx_strand_id
1 'polypeptide(L)' 'MAFYQAKPKDQVIKNLKKEGNELFQERINIDTILLNDTNISQRQLDYMRIKKSIMESLATIIDIQIKDLKENK' A
#
# COMPACT_ATOMS: atom_id res chain seq x y z
N MET A 1 30.58 -3.47 13.64
CA MET A 1 29.22 -2.91 13.48
C MET A 1 28.98 -2.72 12.00
N ALA A 2 27.98 -3.39 11.43
CA ALA A 2 27.61 -3.14 10.04
C ALA A 2 27.08 -1.71 9.95
N PHE A 3 27.85 -0.82 9.35
CA PHE A 3 27.36 0.50 8.95
C PHE A 3 26.25 0.24 7.92
N TYR A 4 25.00 0.28 8.35
CA TYR A 4 23.90 0.49 7.41
C TYR A 4 24.14 1.87 6.82
N GLN A 5 24.71 1.93 5.61
CA GLN A 5 24.73 3.15 4.84
C GLN A 5 23.27 3.57 4.68
N ALA A 6 22.87 4.61 5.41
CA ALA A 6 21.53 5.15 5.32
C ALA A 6 21.29 5.50 3.85
N LYS A 7 20.30 4.86 3.22
CA LYS A 7 19.92 5.21 1.85
C LYS A 7 19.51 6.68 1.82
N PRO A 8 19.82 7.43 0.75
CA PRO A 8 19.36 8.80 0.61
C PRO A 8 17.84 8.90 0.84
N LYS A 9 17.39 9.90 1.59
CA LYS A 9 15.97 10.12 1.91
C LYS A 9 15.11 10.09 0.64
N ASP A 10 15.59 10.68 -0.45
CA ASP A 10 14.92 10.69 -1.75
C ASP A 10 14.72 9.29 -2.33
N GLN A 11 15.68 8.38 -2.15
CA GLN A 11 15.57 7.00 -2.60
C GLN A 11 14.56 6.21 -1.76
N VAL A 12 14.50 6.47 -0.46
CA VAL A 12 13.50 5.87 0.44
C VAL A 12 12.10 6.35 0.07
N ILE A 13 11.92 7.67 -0.11
CA ILE A 13 10.63 8.26 -0.54
C ILE A 13 10.20 7.70 -1.91
N LYS A 14 11.13 7.56 -2.86
CA LYS A 14 10.82 6.97 -4.18
C LYS A 14 10.31 5.54 -4.06
N ASN A 15 10.93 4.73 -3.21
CA ASN A 15 10.50 3.34 -2.99
C ASN A 15 9.13 3.28 -2.31
N LEU A 16 8.91 4.09 -1.28
CA LEU A 16 7.63 4.20 -0.58
C LEU A 16 6.49 4.62 -1.53
N LYS A 17 6.75 5.59 -2.42
CA LYS A 17 5.76 5.97 -3.46
C LYS A 17 5.47 4.84 -4.43
N LYS A 18 6.48 4.05 -4.79
CA LYS A 18 6.30 2.87 -5.66
C LYS A 18 5.40 1.84 -4.98
N GLU A 19 5.66 1.55 -3.71
CA GLU A 19 4.86 0.64 -2.90
C GLU A 19 3.41 1.14 -2.73
N GLY A 20 3.22 2.42 -2.43
CA GLY A 20 1.89 3.04 -2.38
C GLY A 20 1.11 2.92 -3.69
N ASN A 21 1.79 3.08 -4.84
CA ASN A 21 1.18 2.88 -6.15
C ASN A 21 0.79 1.41 -6.40
N GLU A 22 1.63 0.46 -5.98
CA GLU A 22 1.32 -0.98 -6.10
C GLU A 22 0.09 -1.36 -5.28
N LEU A 23 0.00 -0.87 -4.04
CA LEU A 23 -1.18 -1.03 -3.18
C LEU A 23 -2.44 -0.41 -3.82
N PHE A 24 -2.32 0.76 -4.45
CA PHE A 24 -3.42 1.40 -5.15
C PHE A 24 -3.91 0.57 -6.34
N GLN A 25 -3.00 0.00 -7.14
CA GLN A 25 -3.38 -0.88 -8.26
C GLN A 25 -4.06 -2.16 -7.77
N GLU A 26 -3.56 -2.78 -6.69
CA GLU A 26 -4.23 -3.96 -6.12
C GLU A 26 -5.64 -3.63 -5.59
N ARG A 27 -5.86 -2.44 -5.01
CA ARG A 27 -7.18 -2.00 -4.59
C ARG A 27 -8.14 -1.86 -5.77
N ILE A 28 -7.70 -1.27 -6.89
CA ILE A 28 -8.51 -1.19 -8.13
C ILE A 28 -8.89 -2.59 -8.62
N ASN A 29 -7.96 -3.54 -8.58
CA ASN A 29 -8.23 -4.91 -8.99
C ASN A 29 -9.29 -5.57 -8.10
N ILE A 30 -9.20 -5.37 -6.77
CA ILE A 30 -10.21 -5.87 -5.84
C ILE A 30 -11.57 -5.24 -6.12
N ASP A 31 -11.63 -3.92 -6.34
CA ASP A 31 -12.88 -3.22 -6.64
C ASP A 31 -13.49 -3.71 -7.96
N THR A 32 -12.65 -3.96 -8.97
CA THR A 32 -13.09 -4.54 -10.24
C THR A 32 -13.68 -5.94 -10.05
N ILE A 33 -13.07 -6.77 -9.20
CA ILE A 33 -13.60 -8.10 -8.87
C ILE A 33 -14.92 -8.01 -8.10
N LEU A 34 -15.06 -7.06 -7.17
CA LEU A 34 -16.28 -6.85 -6.39
C LEU A 34 -17.44 -6.27 -7.21
N LEU A 35 -17.14 -5.44 -8.21
CA LEU A 35 -18.14 -4.83 -9.10
C LEU A 35 -18.60 -5.77 -10.22
N ASN A 36 -17.74 -6.71 -10.62
CA ASN A 36 -18.10 -7.71 -11.62
C ASN A 36 -18.83 -8.88 -10.95
N ASP A 37 -19.92 -9.31 -11.58
CA ASP A 37 -20.71 -10.47 -11.13
C ASP A 37 -19.89 -11.74 -11.35
N THR A 38 -19.18 -12.15 -10.31
CA THR A 38 -18.26 -13.28 -10.32
C THR A 38 -18.82 -14.36 -9.40
N ASN A 39 -18.66 -15.64 -9.77
CA ASN A 39 -19.04 -16.80 -8.95
C ASN A 39 -18.16 -16.95 -7.69
N ILE A 40 -17.92 -15.86 -6.98
CA ILE A 40 -17.11 -15.78 -5.77
C ILE A 40 -17.99 -16.07 -4.58
N SER A 41 -17.52 -16.96 -3.70
CA SER A 41 -18.23 -17.28 -2.46
C SER A 41 -18.23 -16.08 -1.50
N GLN A 42 -19.24 -16.00 -0.64
CA GLN A 42 -19.32 -14.95 0.40
C GLN A 42 -18.02 -14.86 1.24
N ARG A 43 -17.43 -16.00 1.58
CA ARG A 43 -16.18 -16.05 2.35
C ARG A 43 -15.00 -15.42 1.60
N GLN A 44 -14.92 -15.63 0.29
CA GLN A 44 -13.90 -15.01 -0.55
C GLN A 44 -14.13 -13.49 -0.69
N LEU A 45 -15.39 -13.04 -0.79
CA LEU A 45 -15.73 -11.61 -0.76
C LEU A 45 -15.29 -10.96 0.56
N ASP A 46 -15.52 -11.62 1.69
CA ASP A 46 -15.12 -11.09 3.00
C ASP A 46 -13.58 -11.00 3.13
N TYR A 47 -12.85 -12.01 2.63
CA TYR A 47 -11.39 -11.92 2.56
C TYR A 47 -10.90 -10.77 1.68
N MET A 48 -11.54 -10.52 0.55
CA MET A 48 -11.19 -9.40 -0.34
C MET A 48 -11.46 -8.05 0.32
N ARG A 49 -12.58 -7.90 1.04
CA ARG A 49 -12.90 -6.69 1.81
C ARG A 49 -11.86 -6.43 2.91
N ILE A 50 -11.47 -7.46 3.65
CA ILE A 50 -10.41 -7.36 4.67
C ILE A 50 -9.09 -6.96 4.02
N LYS A 51 -8.72 -7.63 2.91
CA LYS A 51 -7.50 -7.32 2.15
C LYS A 51 -7.48 -5.84 1.72
N LYS A 52 -8.59 -5.34 1.18
CA LYS A 52 -8.75 -3.93 0.78
C LYS A 52 -8.55 -2.97 1.96
N SER A 53 -9.19 -3.25 3.09
CA SER A 53 -9.09 -2.42 4.31
C SER A 53 -7.66 -2.36 4.87
N ILE A 54 -6.95 -3.49 4.85
CA ILE A 54 -5.53 -3.55 5.24
C ILE A 54 -4.68 -2.70 4.30
N MET A 55 -4.89 -2.80 2.98
CA MET A 55 -4.17 -2.00 1.99
C MET A 55 -4.40 -0.50 2.14
N GLU A 56 -5.62 -0.08 2.48
CA GLU A 56 -5.95 1.32 2.78
C GLU A 56 -5.16 1.84 3.99
N SER A 57 -5.08 1.01 5.03
CA SER A 57 -4.32 1.33 6.23
C SER A 57 -2.82 1.42 5.93
N LEU A 58 -2.28 0.49 5.14
CA LEU A 58 -0.88 0.51 4.71
C LEU A 58 -0.54 1.73 3.86
N ALA A 59 -1.41 2.10 2.90
CA ALA A 59 -1.23 3.29 2.09
C ALA A 59 -1.19 4.56 2.96
N THR A 60 -2.06 4.65 3.97
CA THR A 60 -2.07 5.77 4.94
C THR A 60 -0.76 5.83 5.73
N ILE A 61 -0.24 4.69 6.18
CA ILE A 61 1.05 4.62 6.90
C ILE A 61 2.19 5.09 5.99
N ILE A 62 2.21 4.66 4.73
CA ILE A 62 3.21 5.07 3.74
C ILE A 62 3.16 6.59 3.52
N ASP A 63 1.97 7.18 3.41
CA ASP A 63 1.81 8.63 3.25
C ASP A 63 2.34 9.41 4.46
N ILE A 64 2.06 8.93 5.68
CA ILE A 64 2.62 9.50 6.92
C ILE A 64 4.15 9.41 6.91
N GLN A 65 4.72 8.24 6.58
CA GLN A 65 6.17 8.06 6.50
C GLN A 65 6.82 8.98 5.47
N ILE A 66 6.21 9.15 4.30
CA ILE A 66 6.70 10.07 3.27
C ILE A 66 6.66 11.52 3.79
N LYS A 67 5.59 11.90 4.51
CA LYS A 67 5.48 13.23 5.10
C LYS A 67 6.56 13.46 6.16
N ASP A 68 6.74 12.52 7.08
CA ASP A 68 7.76 12.59 8.13
C ASP A 68 9.18 12.69 7.54
N LEU A 69 9.46 11.94 6.47
CA LEU A 69 10.76 11.97 5.78
C LEU A 69 11.02 13.30 5.05
N LYS A 70 9.98 14.02 4.63
CA LYS A 70 10.10 15.34 4.00
C LYS A 70 10.22 16.47 5.03
N GLU A 71 9.53 16.35 6.15
CA GLU A 71 9.44 17.40 7.17
C GLU A 71 10.62 17.36 8.14
N ASN A 72 11.12 16.16 8.49
CA ASN A 72 12.33 16.03 9.30
C ASN A 72 13.58 16.21 8.41
N LYS A 73 14.19 17.41 8.45
CA LYS A 73 15.47 17.73 7.80
C LYS A 73 16.64 16.99 8.43
#